data_AF-A0A453C7H9-F1
#
_entry.id   AF-A0A453C7H9-F1
#
_cell.length_a   1.000
_cell.length_b   1.000
_cell.length_c   1.000
_cell.angle_alpha   90.00
_cell.angle_beta   90.00
_cell.angle_gamma   90.00
#
_symmetry.space_group_name_H-M   'P 1'
#
loop_
_entity.id
_entity.type
_entity.pdbx_description
1 polymer ?
#
loop_
_entity_poly.entity_id
_entity_poly.type
_entity_poly.pdbx_seq_one_letter_code
_entity_poly.pdbx_strand_id
1 'polypeptide(L)'
;LQGGAREKVQLATKFGITPAREVRGDPAYVRAACEGSLARLGVDCIDLYYQHRIDKNVPVEITMGEIKKLVQEGKVKYVGLSEASAATIRRAHAVHPITAVQLEWSLWSRDVEEDIIPTCRFLQRPQTYLFLFTVCFQNQVHSTNETSSKRT
;
A
#
# COMPACT_ATOMS: atom_id res chain seq x y z
N LEU A 1 -14.34 -5.33 -15.73
CA LEU A 1 -14.15 -6.77 -15.44
C LEU A 1 -15.44 -7.55 -15.72
N GLN A 2 -15.88 -7.62 -16.99
CA GLN A 2 -17.16 -8.26 -17.37
C GLN A 2 -17.00 -9.77 -17.65
N GLY A 3 -18.11 -10.52 -17.63
CA GLY A 3 -18.14 -11.93 -18.06
C GLY A 3 -17.63 -12.96 -17.05
N GLY A 4 -17.79 -12.71 -15.74
CA GLY A 4 -17.40 -13.66 -14.67
C GLY A 4 -15.90 -13.71 -14.34
N ALA A 5 -15.06 -12.96 -15.06
CA ALA A 5 -13.62 -12.87 -14.78
C ALA A 5 -13.31 -12.22 -13.42
N ARG A 6 -14.21 -11.36 -12.90
CA ARG A 6 -14.01 -10.66 -11.62
C ARG A 6 -13.73 -11.61 -10.46
N GLU A 7 -14.39 -12.77 -10.43
CA GLU A 7 -14.25 -13.74 -9.34
C GLU A 7 -12.96 -14.55 -9.42
N LYS A 8 -12.30 -14.53 -10.58
CA LYS A 8 -11.04 -15.24 -10.85
C LYS A 8 -9.80 -14.38 -10.61
N VAL A 9 -9.97 -13.11 -10.25
CA VAL A 9 -8.86 -12.15 -10.06
C VAL A 9 -8.96 -11.47 -8.70
N GLN A 10 -7.80 -11.23 -8.09
CA GLN A 10 -7.67 -10.38 -6.91
C GLN A 10 -7.26 -8.98 -7.37
N LEU A 11 -8.15 -8.01 -7.18
CA LEU A 11 -7.96 -6.64 -7.58
C LEU A 11 -7.32 -5.84 -6.44
N ALA A 12 -6.10 -5.35 -6.68
CA ALA A 12 -5.38 -4.47 -5.76
C ALA A 12 -5.32 -3.04 -6.29
N THR A 13 -5.62 -2.06 -5.44
CA THR A 13 -5.46 -0.63 -5.76
C THR A 13 -5.07 0.17 -4.52
N LYS A 14 -4.79 1.46 -4.69
CA LYS A 14 -4.18 2.31 -3.65
C LYS A 14 -4.86 3.68 -3.56
N PHE A 15 -4.75 4.31 -2.40
CA PHE A 15 -5.10 5.72 -2.19
C PHE A 15 -3.99 6.46 -1.44
N GLY A 16 -4.14 7.76 -1.30
CA GLY A 16 -3.35 8.55 -0.37
C GLY A 16 -2.41 9.55 -1.03
N ILE A 17 -2.26 9.53 -2.36
CA ILE A 17 -1.57 10.59 -3.11
C ILE A 17 -2.60 11.34 -3.93
N THR A 18 -2.75 12.64 -3.68
CA THR A 18 -3.67 13.50 -4.44
C THR A 18 -3.08 13.87 -5.81
N PRO A 19 -3.89 14.39 -6.76
CA PRO A 19 -3.36 14.94 -8.02
C PRO A 19 -2.35 16.08 -7.80
N ALA A 20 -2.47 16.82 -6.70
CA ALA A 20 -1.52 17.85 -6.27
C ALA A 20 -0.25 17.29 -5.60
N ARG A 21 -0.09 15.96 -5.57
CA ARG A 21 1.02 15.22 -4.93
C ARG A 21 1.11 15.38 -3.42
N GLU A 22 0.00 15.74 -2.77
CA GLU A 22 -0.11 15.73 -1.31
C GLU A 22 -0.39 14.31 -0.81
N VAL A 23 0.10 13.99 0.38
CA VAL A 23 -0.22 12.74 1.05
C VAL A 23 -1.40 12.96 1.99
N ARG A 24 -2.49 12.20 1.82
CA ARG A 24 -3.70 12.32 2.64
C ARG A 24 -4.17 10.98 3.20
N GLY A 25 -4.29 10.92 4.52
CA GLY A 25 -4.81 9.76 5.28
C GLY A 25 -6.08 10.08 6.06
N ASP A 26 -6.62 11.28 5.97
CA ASP A 26 -7.83 11.63 6.73
C ASP A 26 -9.06 10.82 6.27
N PRO A 27 -9.99 10.47 7.19
CA PRO A 27 -11.11 9.59 6.89
C PRO A 27 -11.98 10.02 5.70
N ALA A 28 -12.21 11.34 5.56
CA ALA A 28 -13.02 11.86 4.47
C ALA A 28 -12.37 11.56 3.10
N TYR A 29 -11.05 11.73 3.01
CA TYR A 29 -10.31 11.40 1.80
C TYR A 29 -10.23 9.89 1.54
N VAL A 30 -9.99 9.07 2.57
CA VAL A 30 -9.96 7.59 2.45
C VAL A 30 -11.24 7.11 1.78
N ARG A 31 -12.40 7.55 2.28
CA ARG A 31 -13.70 7.17 1.74
C ARG A 31 -13.90 7.66 0.32
N ALA A 32 -13.67 8.96 0.06
CA ALA A 32 -13.84 9.52 -1.28
C ALA A 32 -12.94 8.83 -2.32
N ALA A 33 -11.71 8.48 -1.95
CA ALA A 33 -10.80 7.76 -2.82
C ALA A 33 -11.24 6.31 -3.08
N CYS A 34 -11.84 5.65 -2.08
CA CYS A 34 -12.38 4.29 -2.21
C CYS A 34 -13.57 4.27 -3.19
N GLU A 35 -14.58 5.12 -2.93
CA GLU A 35 -15.77 5.25 -3.79
C GLU A 35 -15.38 5.61 -5.23
N GLY A 36 -14.47 6.57 -5.39
CA GLY A 36 -13.97 6.95 -6.71
C GLY A 36 -13.25 5.79 -7.42
N SER A 37 -12.56 4.92 -6.68
CA SER A 37 -11.89 3.75 -7.25
C SER A 37 -12.89 2.68 -7.69
N LEU A 38 -13.89 2.38 -6.85
CA LEU A 38 -14.98 1.45 -7.17
C LEU A 38 -15.71 1.89 -8.45
N ALA A 39 -16.07 3.18 -8.53
CA ALA A 39 -16.73 3.75 -9.70
C ALA A 39 -15.89 3.64 -10.98
N ARG A 40 -14.59 3.99 -10.93
CA ARG A 40 -13.70 3.89 -12.09
C ARG A 40 -13.46 2.45 -12.55
N LEU A 41 -13.38 1.52 -11.61
CA LEU A 41 -13.13 0.11 -11.87
C LEU A 41 -14.41 -0.65 -12.27
N GLY A 42 -15.58 -0.07 -12.00
CA GLY A 42 -16.88 -0.70 -12.23
C GLY A 42 -17.05 -1.99 -11.43
N VAL A 43 -16.65 -1.94 -10.15
CA VAL A 43 -16.75 -3.07 -9.20
C VAL A 43 -17.33 -2.62 -7.88
N ASP A 44 -18.02 -3.53 -7.20
CA ASP A 44 -18.62 -3.25 -5.89
C ASP A 44 -17.63 -3.46 -4.73
N CYS A 45 -16.52 -4.16 -4.99
CA CYS A 45 -15.55 -4.54 -3.98
C CYS A 45 -14.12 -4.57 -4.53
N ILE A 46 -13.16 -4.02 -3.76
CA ILE A 46 -11.72 -4.11 -3.97
C ILE A 46 -11.18 -5.24 -3.08
N ASP A 47 -10.38 -6.15 -3.63
CA ASP A 47 -9.84 -7.25 -2.82
C ASP A 47 -8.75 -6.75 -1.87
N LEU A 48 -7.79 -5.95 -2.34
CA LEU A 48 -6.70 -5.43 -1.51
C LEU A 48 -6.51 -3.92 -1.71
N TYR A 49 -6.74 -3.15 -0.65
CA TYR A 49 -6.67 -1.70 -0.69
C TYR A 49 -5.51 -1.16 0.13
N TYR A 50 -4.60 -0.45 -0.54
CA TYR A 50 -3.37 0.07 0.06
C TYR A 50 -3.48 1.55 0.44
N GLN A 51 -2.99 1.92 1.62
CA GLN A 51 -2.48 3.28 1.81
C GLN A 51 -1.12 3.39 1.09
N HIS A 52 -1.07 4.19 0.01
CA HIS A 52 0.07 4.29 -0.89
C HIS A 52 1.28 4.99 -0.25
N ARG A 53 1.03 6.00 0.59
CA ARG A 53 2.04 6.69 1.38
C ARG A 53 1.44 7.03 2.75
N ILE A 54 2.26 6.92 3.78
CA ILE A 54 1.85 7.24 5.15
C ILE A 54 1.73 8.76 5.30
N ASP A 55 0.53 9.22 5.66
CA ASP A 55 0.30 10.61 6.03
C ASP A 55 0.94 10.86 7.40
N LYS A 56 1.84 11.85 7.47
CA LYS A 56 2.57 12.19 8.70
C LYS A 56 1.76 13.10 9.63
N ASN A 57 0.69 13.72 9.12
CA ASN A 57 -0.15 14.66 9.86
C ASN A 57 -1.36 13.97 10.49
N VAL A 58 -1.69 12.76 10.05
CA VAL A 58 -2.82 11.97 10.55
C VAL A 58 -2.30 10.70 11.22
N PRO A 59 -2.62 10.43 12.50
CA PRO A 59 -2.27 9.18 13.14
C PRO A 59 -2.82 7.98 12.35
N VAL A 60 -1.98 6.97 12.14
CA VAL A 60 -2.35 5.82 11.30
C VAL A 60 -3.61 5.09 11.79
N GLU A 61 -3.89 5.13 13.09
CA GLU A 61 -5.08 4.53 13.70
C GLU A 61 -6.37 5.18 13.20
N ILE A 62 -6.34 6.48 12.93
CA ILE A 62 -7.48 7.22 12.39
C ILE A 62 -7.76 6.80 10.95
N THR A 63 -6.71 6.74 10.13
CA THR A 63 -6.79 6.24 8.75
C THR A 63 -7.31 4.80 8.71
N MET A 64 -6.72 3.92 9.53
CA MET A 64 -7.10 2.52 9.62
C MET A 64 -8.51 2.31 10.17
N GLY A 65 -8.97 3.20 11.06
CA GLY A 65 -10.34 3.22 11.55
C GLY A 65 -11.35 3.39 10.42
N GLU A 66 -11.06 4.25 9.45
CA GLU A 66 -11.95 4.42 8.29
C GLU A 66 -11.86 3.25 7.31
N ILE A 67 -10.66 2.73 7.04
CA ILE A 67 -10.51 1.53 6.19
C ILE A 67 -11.26 0.35 6.81
N LYS A 68 -11.22 0.17 8.13
CA LYS A 68 -11.96 -0.88 8.84
C LYS A 68 -13.48 -0.78 8.59
N LYS A 69 -14.05 0.43 8.55
CA LYS A 69 -15.46 0.62 8.19
C LYS A 69 -15.73 0.18 6.75
N LEU A 70 -14.85 0.56 5.81
CA LEU A 70 -14.97 0.13 4.41
C LEU A 70 -14.91 -1.40 4.26
N VAL A 71 -14.13 -2.08 5.12
CA VAL A 71 -14.10 -3.55 5.18
C VAL A 71 -15.42 -4.10 5.71
N GLN A 72 -15.96 -3.53 6.78
CA GLN A 72 -17.27 -3.92 7.34
C GLN A 72 -18.42 -3.68 6.35
N GLU A 73 -18.33 -2.64 5.52
CA GLU A 73 -19.28 -2.33 4.45
C GLU A 73 -19.12 -3.25 3.22
N GLY A 74 -18.10 -4.13 3.18
CA GLY A 74 -17.85 -5.03 2.06
C GLY A 74 -17.21 -4.37 0.83
N LYS A 75 -16.84 -3.09 0.91
CA LYS A 75 -16.18 -2.34 -0.17
C LYS A 75 -14.72 -2.73 -0.36
N VAL A 76 -14.09 -3.21 0.70
CA VAL A 76 -12.70 -3.67 0.73
C VAL A 76 -12.64 -5.02 1.44
N LYS A 77 -11.89 -6.01 0.94
CA LYS A 77 -11.70 -7.28 1.67
C LYS A 77 -10.47 -7.27 2.57
N TYR A 78 -9.37 -6.76 2.04
CA TYR A 78 -8.06 -6.82 2.67
C TYR A 78 -7.38 -5.44 2.66
N VAL A 79 -6.55 -5.20 3.67
CA VAL A 79 -5.86 -3.93 3.85
C VAL A 79 -4.37 -4.11 3.64
N GLY A 80 -3.76 -3.18 2.90
CA GLY A 80 -2.33 -3.12 2.71
C GLY A 80 -1.74 -1.77 3.09
N LEU A 81 -0.44 -1.76 3.37
CA LEU A 81 0.34 -0.54 3.54
C LEU A 81 1.47 -0.49 2.51
N SER A 82 1.88 0.69 2.10
CA SER A 82 3.05 0.89 1.25
C SER A 82 4.02 1.88 1.89
N GLU A 83 5.32 1.55 1.86
CA GLU A 83 6.41 2.34 2.42
C GLU A 83 6.16 2.76 3.89
N ALA A 84 5.70 1.80 4.70
CA ALA A 84 5.44 2.01 6.12
C ALA A 84 6.60 1.50 6.97
N SER A 85 6.95 2.24 8.02
CA SER A 85 7.92 1.77 9.02
C SER A 85 7.36 0.63 9.87
N ALA A 86 8.24 -0.15 10.51
CA ALA A 86 7.85 -1.23 11.42
C ALA A 86 6.90 -0.74 12.53
N ALA A 87 7.15 0.44 13.08
CA ALA A 87 6.31 1.06 14.11
C ALA A 87 4.90 1.36 13.58
N THR A 88 4.79 1.94 12.38
CA THR A 88 3.49 2.22 11.75
C THR A 88 2.73 0.94 11.44
N ILE A 89 3.42 -0.10 10.94
CA ILE A 89 2.81 -1.41 10.65
C ILE A 89 2.18 -2.00 11.91
N ARG A 90 2.90 -2.02 13.04
CA ARG A 90 2.38 -2.57 14.32
C ARG A 90 1.14 -1.82 14.80
N ARG A 91 1.19 -0.49 14.78
CA ARG A 91 0.08 0.38 15.20
C ARG A 91 -1.16 0.20 14.31
N ALA A 92 -0.96 0.15 13.00
CA ALA A 92 -2.03 -0.09 12.04
C ALA A 92 -2.66 -1.48 12.21
N HIS A 93 -1.82 -2.51 12.36
CA HIS A 93 -2.25 -3.89 12.54
C HIS A 93 -3.06 -4.11 13.82
N ALA A 94 -2.77 -3.35 14.88
CA ALA A 94 -3.56 -3.37 16.11
C ALA A 94 -5.00 -2.85 15.93
N VAL A 95 -5.26 -1.97 14.95
CA VAL A 95 -6.61 -1.46 14.64
C VAL A 95 -7.39 -2.40 13.72
N HIS A 96 -6.73 -2.87 12.66
CA HIS A 96 -7.25 -3.86 11.73
C HIS A 96 -6.09 -4.65 11.09
N PRO A 97 -6.19 -5.98 10.94
CA PRO A 97 -5.11 -6.80 10.39
C PRO A 97 -4.62 -6.30 9.02
N ILE A 98 -3.30 -6.13 8.90
CA ILE A 98 -2.63 -5.79 7.64
C ILE A 98 -2.32 -7.09 6.90
N THR A 99 -2.87 -7.22 5.69
CA THR A 99 -2.71 -8.39 4.82
C THR A 99 -1.41 -8.35 4.03
N ALA A 100 -0.97 -7.17 3.62
CA ALA A 100 0.25 -7.02 2.81
C ALA A 100 0.96 -5.69 3.10
N VAL A 101 2.28 -5.70 2.99
CA VAL A 101 3.11 -4.49 2.98
C VAL A 101 3.90 -4.47 1.68
N GLN A 102 3.77 -3.38 0.92
CA GLN A 102 4.49 -3.14 -0.33
C GLN A 102 5.66 -2.17 -0.07
N LEU A 103 6.86 -2.56 -0.44
CA LEU A 103 8.10 -1.84 -0.18
C LEU A 103 9.14 -2.15 -1.25
N GLU A 104 10.16 -1.30 -1.36
CA GLU A 104 11.35 -1.60 -2.16
C GLU A 104 12.18 -2.70 -1.49
N TRP A 105 12.44 -3.78 -2.23
CA TRP A 105 13.35 -4.85 -1.80
C TRP A 105 13.97 -5.52 -3.02
N SER A 106 15.29 -5.55 -3.09
CA SER A 106 16.04 -6.14 -4.20
C SER A 106 17.44 -6.56 -3.74
N LEU A 107 18.26 -7.09 -4.65
CA LEU A 107 19.66 -7.35 -4.36
C LEU A 107 20.44 -6.07 -3.98
N TRP A 108 19.97 -4.90 -4.40
CA TRP A 108 20.61 -3.60 -4.15
C TRP A 108 19.96 -2.79 -3.04
N SER A 109 18.78 -3.20 -2.55
CA SER A 109 18.06 -2.52 -1.47
C SER A 109 17.55 -3.56 -0.49
N ARG A 110 18.24 -3.68 0.66
CA ARG A 110 18.01 -4.74 1.66
C ARG A 110 17.75 -4.21 3.08
N ASP A 111 17.66 -2.89 3.26
CA ASP A 111 17.50 -2.25 4.58
C ASP A 111 16.28 -2.79 5.35
N VAL A 112 15.23 -3.15 4.62
CA VAL A 112 13.96 -3.69 5.12
C VAL A 112 14.09 -5.07 5.80
N GLU A 113 15.23 -5.75 5.64
CA GLU A 113 15.51 -7.03 6.31
C GLU A 113 15.83 -6.85 7.79
N GLU A 114 16.25 -5.66 8.21
CA GLU A 114 16.61 -5.37 9.61
C GLU A 114 15.37 -5.35 10.51
N ASP A 115 14.29 -4.69 10.08
CA ASP A 115 13.15 -4.41 10.94
C ASP A 115 11.77 -4.72 10.32
N ILE A 116 11.54 -4.42 9.03
CA ILE A 116 10.25 -4.59 8.37
C ILE A 116 9.90 -6.07 8.18
N ILE A 117 10.79 -6.86 7.56
CA ILE A 117 10.56 -8.29 7.30
C ILE A 117 10.36 -9.07 8.60
N PRO A 118 11.19 -8.91 9.65
CA PRO A 118 10.95 -9.52 10.96
C PRO A 118 9.61 -9.10 11.56
N THR A 119 9.25 -7.82 11.46
CA THR A 119 7.96 -7.30 11.97
C THR A 119 6.77 -7.96 11.26
N CYS A 120 6.79 -8.04 9.93
CA CYS A 120 5.75 -8.71 9.15
C CYS A 120 5.63 -10.19 9.53
N ARG A 121 6.75 -10.92 9.65
CA ARG A 121 6.76 -12.33 10.06
C ARG A 121 6.21 -12.54 11.46
N PHE A 122 6.54 -11.64 12.40
CA PHE A 122 6.06 -11.72 13.78
C PHE A 122 4.54 -11.57 13.86
N LEU A 123 3.97 -10.61 13.12
CA LEU A 123 2.52 -10.36 13.11
C LEU A 123 1.70 -11.44 12.38
N GLN A 124 2.33 -12.29 11.57
CA GLN A 124 1.64 -13.34 10.78
C GLN A 124 1.31 -14.62 11.56
N ARG A 125 1.86 -14.85 12.76
CA ARG A 125 1.57 -16.09 13.51
C ARG A 125 0.39 -15.87 14.47
N PRO A 126 -0.75 -16.61 14.40
CA PRO A 126 -1.11 -17.75 13.55
C PRO A 126 -2.14 -17.41 12.43
N GLN A 127 -2.37 -16.13 12.12
CA GLN A 127 -3.41 -15.72 11.17
C GLN A 127 -2.92 -15.85 9.72
N THR A 128 -3.38 -16.90 9.04
CA THR A 128 -3.14 -17.19 7.63
C THR A 128 -3.64 -16.05 6.74
N TYR A 129 -2.78 -15.09 6.39
CA TYR A 129 -3.03 -14.14 5.31
C TYR A 129 -1.76 -13.92 4.47
N LEU A 130 -1.96 -14.03 3.16
CA LEU A 130 -0.99 -13.95 2.08
C LEU A 130 -0.31 -12.58 2.07
N PHE A 131 0.89 -12.49 2.63
CA PHE A 131 1.79 -11.36 2.34
C PHE A 131 2.34 -11.53 0.92
N LEU A 132 1.71 -10.84 -0.02
CA LEU A 132 2.28 -10.65 -1.34
C LEU A 132 3.43 -9.64 -1.21
N PHE A 133 4.67 -10.13 -1.06
CA PHE A 133 5.86 -9.32 -1.28
C PHE A 133 5.88 -8.96 -2.77
N THR A 134 5.25 -7.84 -3.14
CA THR A 134 5.45 -7.28 -4.48
C THR A 134 6.82 -6.62 -4.46
N VAL A 135 7.82 -7.34 -4.96
CA VAL A 135 9.11 -6.78 -5.38
C VAL A 135 8.79 -5.73 -6.44
N CYS A 136 8.82 -4.45 -6.07
CA CYS A 136 8.81 -3.38 -7.04
C CYS A 136 10.27 -3.07 -7.38
N PHE A 137 10.76 -3.60 -8.50
CA PHE A 137 11.97 -3.05 -9.14
C PHE A 137 11.63 -1.64 -9.61
N GLN A 138 11.84 -0.63 -8.76
CA GLN A 138 11.96 0.73 -9.26
C GLN A 138 13.35 0.82 -9.89
N ASN A 139 13.42 0.75 -11.22
CA ASN A 139 14.65 1.04 -11.95
C ASN A 139 15.11 2.45 -11.60
N GLN A 140 16.07 2.57 -10.69
CA GLN A 140 16.86 3.79 -10.57
C GLN A 140 17.81 3.85 -11.76
N VAL A 141 17.32 4.34 -12.90
CA VAL A 141 18.22 4.74 -13.99
C VAL A 141 18.90 6.03 -13.55
N HIS A 142 20.11 5.91 -12.98
CA HIS A 142 21.01 7.05 -12.89
C HIS A 142 21.56 7.33 -14.29
N SER A 143 21.15 8.46 -14.90
CA SER A 143 21.84 9.00 -16.07
C SER A 143 23.21 9.50 -15.60
N THR A 144 24.26 8.73 -15.86
CA THR A 144 25.63 9.25 -15.82
C THR A 144 25.85 10.09 -17.06
N ASN A 145 25.60 11.39 -16.98
CA ASN A 145 26.17 12.34 -17.94
C ASN A 145 27.65 12.52 -17.63
N GLU A 146 28.46 11.54 -18.03
CA GLU A 146 29.88 11.71 -18.28
C GLU A 146 30.11 11.67 -19.80
N THR A 147 30.25 12.84 -20.40
CA THR A 147 31.06 13.00 -21.62
C THR A 147 31.99 14.19 -21.45
N SER A 148 33.23 13.84 -21.12
CA SER A 148 34.41 14.65 -21.38
C SER A 148 34.51 14.97 -22.88
N SER A 149 34.69 16.25 -23.24
CA SER A 149 35.62 16.59 -24.31
C SER A 149 36.03 18.06 -24.25
N LYS A 150 37.31 18.26 -23.92
CA LYS A 150 38.07 19.49 -24.15
C LYS A 150 38.03 19.85 -25.65
N ARG A 151 37.81 21.13 -25.95
CA ARG A 151 38.39 21.80 -27.13
C ARG A 151 38.35 23.32 -26.94
N THR A 152 39.48 23.86 -26.49
CA THR A 152 40.02 25.14 -26.95
C THR A 152 40.48 25.01 -28.39
#